data_AF-A0A3D5Q4M8-F1
#
_entry.id   AF-A0A3D5Q4M8-F1
#
_cell.length_a   1.000
_cell.length_b   1.000
_cell.length_c   1.000
_cell.angle_alpha   90.00
_cell.angle_beta   90.00
_cell.angle_gamma   90.00
#
_symmetry.space_group_name_H-M   'P 1'
#
loop_
_entity.id
_entity.type
_entity.pdbx_description
1 polymer ?
#
loop_
_entity_poly.entity_id
_entity_poly.type
_entity_poly.pdbx_seq_one_letter_code
_entity_poly.pdbx_strand_id
1 'polypeptide(L)'
;MSNAASLQYEETAYRGNRSNSPQPDSRSGQGKLFLHGWTQGGRPLEKSSRSGIYPPKALEIWSPDTMVEEDAYRKQFEQEAAEGGQPYSPSGWINGASIRYATLPRVSWALLWMQHGGRIAATWLFLPFAIGMVILWAETGDGGSFQVFWNEAVLPWITYFFIPVLILWAVGYLIEKHAPHIIYRRPKGPKWELNRRTGMVTLYYDPDTDERAGQINAQAPFDEW
;
A
#
# COMPACT_ATOMS: atom_id res chain seq x y z
N MET A 1 -3.03 -26.29 -31.98
CA MET A 1 -3.39 -27.02 -30.76
C MET A 1 -2.38 -26.67 -29.68
N SER A 2 -2.63 -25.64 -28.88
CA SER A 2 -1.72 -25.21 -27.80
C SER A 2 -2.21 -25.82 -26.48
N ASN A 3 -1.37 -26.64 -25.86
CA ASN A 3 -1.59 -27.26 -24.55
C ASN A 3 -2.03 -26.21 -23.52
N ALA A 4 -3.33 -26.16 -23.22
CA ALA A 4 -3.84 -25.48 -22.05
C ALA A 4 -3.43 -26.34 -20.85
N ALA A 5 -2.27 -26.05 -20.26
CA ALA A 5 -1.88 -26.62 -18.98
C ALA A 5 -3.03 -26.36 -17.99
N SER A 6 -3.72 -27.43 -17.60
CA SER A 6 -4.67 -27.39 -16.50
C SER A 6 -3.97 -26.76 -15.30
N LEU A 7 -4.57 -25.72 -14.73
CA LEU A 7 -4.10 -25.10 -13.49
C LEU A 7 -4.25 -26.12 -12.35
N GLN A 8 -3.25 -26.97 -12.19
CA GLN A 8 -3.26 -28.07 -11.24
C GLN A 8 -2.75 -27.55 -9.89
N TYR A 9 -3.64 -27.47 -8.92
CA TYR A 9 -3.30 -27.12 -7.53
C TYR A 9 -2.77 -28.37 -6.83
N GLU A 10 -1.73 -28.25 -6.01
CA GLU A 10 -1.23 -29.34 -5.18
C GLU A 10 -2.25 -29.71 -4.09
N GLU A 11 -2.05 -30.87 -3.45
CA GLU A 11 -2.97 -31.41 -2.43
C GLU A 11 -2.97 -30.58 -1.14
N THR A 12 -1.84 -29.94 -0.84
CA THR A 12 -1.59 -29.03 0.28
C THR A 12 -2.15 -27.63 0.04
N ALA A 13 -2.63 -27.30 -1.16
CA ALA A 13 -3.16 -25.98 -1.46
C ALA A 13 -4.53 -25.75 -0.76
N TYR A 14 -4.71 -24.58 -0.16
CA TYR A 14 -5.99 -24.19 0.42
C TYR A 14 -7.07 -24.11 -0.67
N ARG A 15 -8.04 -25.02 -0.62
CA ARG A 15 -9.22 -25.03 -1.51
C ARG A 15 -10.45 -24.66 -0.70
N GLY A 16 -11.04 -23.49 -0.97
CA GLY A 16 -12.32 -23.08 -0.38
C GLY A 16 -13.48 -24.05 -0.64
N ASN A 17 -13.31 -24.99 -1.58
CA ASN A 17 -14.32 -25.95 -2.04
C ASN A 17 -14.39 -27.23 -1.19
N ARG A 18 -13.68 -27.33 -0.05
CA ARG A 18 -13.80 -28.49 0.86
C ARG A 18 -15.13 -28.53 1.64
N SER A 19 -16.01 -27.54 1.46
CA SER A 19 -17.36 -27.58 2.04
C SER A 19 -18.30 -28.44 1.21
N ASN A 20 -18.78 -29.57 1.76
CA ASN A 20 -19.81 -30.47 1.20
C ASN A 20 -21.22 -29.84 1.13
N SER A 21 -21.32 -28.54 0.83
CA SER A 21 -22.61 -27.83 0.77
C SER A 21 -23.12 -27.82 -0.67
N PRO A 22 -24.34 -28.31 -0.95
CA PRO A 22 -24.91 -28.22 -2.29
C PRO A 22 -25.03 -26.76 -2.73
N GLN A 23 -24.47 -26.46 -3.89
CA GLN A 23 -24.45 -25.13 -4.49
C GLN A 23 -25.87 -24.77 -4.97
N PRO A 24 -26.48 -23.65 -4.53
CA PRO A 24 -27.83 -23.31 -4.93
C PRO A 24 -27.88 -22.90 -6.41
N ASP A 25 -28.88 -23.40 -7.12
CA ASP A 25 -29.18 -23.08 -8.52
C ASP A 25 -29.40 -21.57 -8.68
N SER A 26 -28.55 -20.89 -9.45
CA SER A 26 -28.60 -19.44 -9.64
C SER A 26 -29.23 -19.06 -10.98
N ARG A 27 -30.57 -19.01 -11.01
CA ARG A 27 -31.28 -18.16 -11.96
C ARG A 27 -31.41 -16.76 -11.37
N SER A 28 -30.78 -15.79 -12.02
CA SER A 28 -30.81 -14.32 -11.80
C SER A 28 -29.82 -13.73 -10.79
N GLY A 29 -29.09 -12.69 -11.22
CA GLY A 29 -28.29 -11.82 -10.34
C GLY A 29 -26.82 -11.63 -10.74
N GLN A 30 -26.56 -11.14 -11.95
CA GLN A 30 -25.22 -11.03 -12.58
C GLN A 30 -24.17 -10.22 -11.77
N GLY A 31 -24.56 -9.37 -10.80
CA GLY A 31 -23.62 -8.62 -9.96
C GLY A 31 -23.03 -9.39 -8.78
N LYS A 32 -23.64 -10.51 -8.36
CA LYS A 32 -23.15 -11.31 -7.21
C LYS A 32 -22.05 -12.32 -7.59
N LEU A 33 -21.87 -12.60 -8.88
CA LEU A 33 -20.87 -13.54 -9.38
C LEU A 33 -19.42 -13.05 -9.16
N PHE A 34 -19.18 -11.73 -9.16
CA PHE A 34 -17.83 -11.18 -8.94
C PHE A 34 -17.37 -11.32 -7.49
N LEU A 35 -18.27 -11.08 -6.53
CA LEU A 35 -17.95 -11.14 -5.11
C LEU A 35 -17.76 -12.58 -4.60
N HIS A 36 -18.50 -13.55 -5.15
CA HIS A 36 -18.43 -14.94 -4.71
C HIS A 36 -17.53 -15.84 -5.59
N GLY A 37 -17.29 -15.50 -6.85
CA GLY A 37 -16.54 -16.36 -7.77
C GLY A 37 -15.03 -16.38 -7.55
N TRP A 38 -14.43 -15.22 -7.24
CA TRP A 38 -12.96 -15.09 -7.17
C TRP A 38 -12.37 -15.54 -5.83
N THR A 39 -13.19 -15.57 -4.77
CA THR A 39 -12.78 -15.92 -3.40
C THR A 39 -13.22 -17.32 -2.94
N GLN A 40 -14.26 -17.92 -3.56
CA GLN A 40 -14.83 -19.21 -3.13
C GLN A 40 -14.71 -20.34 -4.18
N GLY A 41 -13.68 -20.31 -5.02
CA GLY A 41 -13.34 -21.42 -5.93
C GLY A 41 -14.44 -21.84 -6.91
N GLY A 42 -15.20 -20.87 -7.43
CA GLY A 42 -16.12 -21.10 -8.53
C GLY A 42 -15.43 -21.61 -9.79
N ARG A 43 -16.21 -22.17 -10.73
CA ARG A 43 -15.70 -22.63 -12.04
C ARG A 43 -14.88 -21.52 -12.71
N PRO A 44 -13.73 -21.84 -13.34
CA PRO A 44 -12.95 -20.84 -14.06
C PRO A 44 -13.87 -20.13 -15.05
N LEU A 45 -13.83 -18.80 -15.04
CA LEU A 45 -14.59 -17.99 -15.99
C LEU A 45 -14.21 -18.45 -17.40
N GLU A 46 -15.23 -18.72 -18.19
CA GLU A 46 -15.07 -19.10 -19.59
C GLU A 46 -14.35 -17.97 -20.33
N LYS A 47 -13.32 -18.27 -21.13
CA LYS A 47 -12.51 -17.28 -21.87
C LYS A 47 -13.27 -16.63 -23.04
N SER A 48 -14.55 -16.33 -22.86
CA SER A 48 -15.33 -15.51 -23.79
C SER A 48 -15.28 -14.07 -23.31
N SER A 49 -15.06 -13.14 -24.24
CA SER A 49 -15.12 -11.70 -23.95
C SER A 49 -16.55 -11.36 -23.56
N ARG A 50 -16.81 -11.14 -22.26
CA ARG A 50 -18.09 -10.65 -21.77
C ARG A 50 -17.90 -9.22 -21.28
N SER A 51 -18.40 -8.27 -22.06
CA SER A 51 -18.56 -6.87 -21.62
C SER A 51 -19.52 -6.82 -20.42
N GLY A 52 -19.10 -6.20 -19.32
CA GLY A 52 -19.98 -5.96 -18.16
C GLY A 52 -19.82 -6.91 -16.97
N ILE A 53 -18.83 -7.81 -16.97
CA ILE A 53 -18.48 -8.57 -15.75
C ILE A 53 -17.79 -7.65 -14.73
N TYR A 54 -16.94 -6.72 -15.19
CA TYR A 54 -16.20 -5.82 -14.30
C TYR A 54 -17.10 -4.71 -13.76
N PRO A 55 -17.08 -4.46 -12.44
CA PRO A 55 -17.81 -3.33 -11.89
C PRO A 55 -17.29 -2.05 -12.53
N PRO A 56 -18.16 -1.14 -13.01
CA PRO A 56 -17.73 0.06 -13.73
C PRO A 56 -16.76 0.93 -12.91
N LYS A 57 -16.92 0.96 -11.58
CA LYS A 57 -15.97 1.63 -10.67
C LYS A 57 -14.55 1.03 -10.68
N ALA A 58 -14.39 -0.26 -10.94
CA ALA A 58 -13.07 -0.87 -11.04
C ALA A 58 -12.34 -0.42 -12.31
N LEU A 59 -13.07 -0.24 -13.42
CA LEU A 59 -12.54 0.31 -14.67
C LEU A 59 -12.25 1.82 -14.58
N GLU A 60 -12.94 2.53 -13.69
CA GLU A 60 -12.67 3.95 -13.40
C GLU A 60 -11.40 4.14 -12.57
N ILE A 61 -11.16 3.26 -11.60
CA ILE A 61 -9.94 3.27 -10.76
C ILE A 61 -8.74 2.73 -11.55
N TRP A 62 -8.95 1.69 -12.36
CA TRP A 62 -7.93 1.04 -13.17
C TRP A 62 -8.35 1.12 -14.64
N SER A 63 -8.14 2.28 -15.23
CA SER A 63 -8.43 2.48 -16.65
C SER A 63 -7.59 1.51 -17.52
N PRO A 64 -8.09 1.11 -18.70
CA PRO A 64 -7.33 0.27 -19.62
C PRO A 64 -5.96 0.85 -19.94
N ASP A 65 -5.87 2.18 -20.10
CA ASP A 65 -4.61 2.87 -20.40
C ASP A 65 -3.61 2.74 -19.24
N THR A 66 -4.05 2.95 -17.99
CA THR A 66 -3.19 2.75 -16.81
C THR A 66 -2.69 1.30 -16.67
N MET A 67 -3.52 0.31 -17.02
CA MET A 67 -3.09 -1.09 -17.00
C MET A 67 -2.06 -1.40 -18.08
N VAL A 68 -2.22 -0.82 -19.27
CA VAL A 68 -1.27 -0.97 -20.38
C VAL A 68 0.07 -0.30 -20.04
N GLU A 69 0.04 0.88 -19.41
CA GLU A 69 1.23 1.56 -18.91
C GLU A 69 1.96 0.73 -17.84
N GLU A 70 1.26 0.21 -16.84
CA GLU A 70 1.86 -0.67 -15.82
C GLU A 70 2.48 -1.94 -16.40
N ASP A 71 1.82 -2.59 -17.36
CA ASP A 71 2.36 -3.76 -18.05
C ASP A 71 3.59 -3.41 -18.90
N ALA A 72 3.62 -2.22 -19.50
CA ALA A 72 4.78 -1.72 -20.24
C ALA A 72 5.96 -1.46 -19.31
N TYR A 73 5.74 -0.78 -18.17
CA TYR A 73 6.75 -0.58 -17.14
C TYR A 73 7.28 -1.92 -16.63
N ARG A 74 6.39 -2.87 -16.32
CA ARG A 74 6.78 -4.21 -15.89
C ARG A 74 7.71 -4.90 -16.90
N LYS A 75 7.38 -4.85 -18.19
CA LYS A 75 8.20 -5.44 -19.25
C LYS A 75 9.56 -4.76 -19.40
N GLN A 76 9.60 -3.43 -19.32
CA GLN A 76 10.87 -2.67 -19.32
C GLN A 76 11.74 -3.10 -18.15
N PHE A 77 11.18 -3.26 -16.94
CA PHE A 77 11.93 -3.73 -15.78
C PHE A 77 12.38 -5.19 -15.90
N GLU A 78 11.57 -6.08 -16.49
CA GLU A 78 11.97 -7.46 -16.77
C GLU A 78 13.14 -7.51 -17.78
N GLN A 79 13.20 -6.58 -18.73
CA GLN A 79 14.31 -6.42 -19.67
C GLN A 79 15.58 -5.87 -18.99
N GLU A 80 15.47 -4.80 -18.20
CA GLU A 80 16.59 -4.24 -17.43
C GLU A 80 17.19 -5.28 -16.46
N ALA A 81 16.34 -6.13 -15.87
CA ALA A 81 16.77 -7.25 -15.04
C ALA A 81 17.54 -8.32 -15.84
N ALA A 82 17.07 -8.66 -17.04
CA ALA A 82 17.73 -9.63 -17.91
C ALA A 82 19.10 -9.12 -18.41
N GLU A 83 19.27 -7.80 -18.51
CA GLU A 83 20.52 -7.12 -18.87
C GLU A 83 21.53 -7.02 -17.71
N GLY A 84 21.24 -7.65 -16.56
CA GLY A 84 22.11 -7.66 -15.38
C GLY A 84 21.75 -6.62 -14.32
N GLY A 85 20.64 -5.90 -14.49
CA GLY A 85 20.03 -5.06 -13.47
C GLY A 85 19.39 -5.87 -12.34
N GLN A 86 18.89 -5.16 -11.32
CA GLN A 86 18.19 -5.82 -10.22
C GLN A 86 16.85 -6.39 -10.69
N PRO A 87 16.52 -7.66 -10.39
CA PRO A 87 15.26 -8.27 -10.81
C PRO A 87 14.04 -7.49 -10.32
N TYR A 88 13.06 -7.32 -11.22
CA TYR A 88 11.79 -6.66 -10.89
C TYR A 88 11.08 -7.43 -9.78
N SER A 89 11.12 -6.87 -8.57
CA SER A 89 10.54 -7.46 -7.38
C SER A 89 9.56 -6.46 -6.76
N PRO A 90 8.29 -6.41 -7.23
CA PRO A 90 7.30 -5.52 -6.68
C PRO A 90 7.16 -5.66 -5.15
N SER A 91 6.86 -4.54 -4.49
CA SER A 91 6.66 -4.44 -3.03
C SER A 91 5.47 -5.26 -2.51
N GLY A 92 4.67 -5.82 -3.41
CA GLY A 92 3.60 -6.75 -3.08
C GLY A 92 2.71 -6.95 -4.30
N TRP A 93 2.07 -8.11 -4.39
CA TRP A 93 1.05 -8.35 -5.40
C TRP A 93 0.08 -9.42 -4.92
N ILE A 94 -1.11 -9.39 -5.52
CA ILE A 94 -2.13 -10.41 -5.36
C ILE A 94 -2.42 -10.96 -6.75
N ASN A 95 -1.77 -12.07 -7.08
CA ASN A 95 -1.97 -12.76 -8.35
C ASN A 95 -2.73 -14.08 -8.13
N GLY A 96 -3.22 -14.68 -9.21
CA GLY A 96 -3.83 -16.01 -9.15
C GLY A 96 -2.87 -17.12 -8.70
N ALA A 97 -1.56 -16.89 -8.78
CA ALA A 97 -0.53 -17.87 -8.43
C ALA A 97 0.04 -17.67 -7.01
N SER A 98 0.34 -16.43 -6.60
CA SER A 98 0.88 -16.12 -5.27
C SER A 98 0.39 -14.78 -4.74
N ILE A 99 0.39 -14.66 -3.41
CA ILE A 99 0.17 -13.42 -2.67
C ILE A 99 1.48 -13.07 -1.99
N ARG A 100 1.96 -11.84 -2.21
CA ARG A 100 3.25 -11.38 -1.70
C ARG A 100 3.09 -10.08 -0.94
N TYR A 101 3.74 -9.98 0.21
CA TYR A 101 3.75 -8.78 1.04
C TYR A 101 5.18 -8.32 1.32
N ALA A 102 5.46 -7.04 1.03
CA ALA A 102 6.65 -6.35 1.51
C ALA A 102 6.26 -5.03 2.19
N THR A 103 7.01 -4.66 3.21
CA THR A 103 6.89 -3.34 3.84
C THR A 103 7.90 -2.38 3.25
N LEU A 104 7.52 -1.10 3.12
CA LEU A 104 8.49 -0.05 2.84
C LEU A 104 9.56 0.00 3.94
N PRO A 105 10.80 0.40 3.62
CA PRO A 105 11.86 0.58 4.61
C PRO A 105 11.47 1.57 5.71
N ARG A 106 12.00 1.41 6.92
CA ARG A 106 11.73 2.34 8.04
C ARG A 106 12.06 3.79 7.73
N VAL A 107 13.11 4.03 6.93
CA VAL A 107 13.51 5.38 6.50
C VAL A 107 12.45 6.01 5.61
N SER A 108 11.89 5.24 4.67
CA SER A 108 10.77 5.66 3.82
C SER A 108 9.55 6.03 4.66
N TRP A 109 9.23 5.20 5.66
CA TRP A 109 8.17 5.51 6.63
C TRP A 109 8.45 6.79 7.42
N ALA A 110 9.69 7.00 7.88
CA ALA A 110 10.06 8.21 8.60
C ALA A 110 9.93 9.47 7.73
N LEU A 111 10.32 9.40 6.45
CA LEU A 111 10.17 10.50 5.50
C LEU A 111 8.70 10.78 5.17
N LEU A 112 7.88 9.73 5.00
CA LEU A 112 6.44 9.88 4.83
C LEU A 112 5.78 10.51 6.06
N TRP A 113 6.19 10.11 7.27
CA TRP A 113 5.74 10.74 8.51
C TRP A 113 6.23 12.17 8.64
N MET A 114 7.44 12.50 8.20
CA MET A 114 7.94 13.88 8.20
C MET A 114 7.09 14.77 7.28
N GLN A 115 6.74 14.28 6.10
CA GLN A 115 5.91 15.00 5.13
C GLN A 115 4.45 15.11 5.58
N HIS A 116 3.79 13.98 5.86
CA HIS A 116 2.36 13.97 6.19
C HIS A 116 2.11 14.39 7.64
N GLY A 117 2.95 13.96 8.58
CA GLY A 117 2.88 14.37 9.99
C GLY A 117 3.20 15.86 10.16
N GLY A 118 4.19 16.39 9.45
CA GLY A 118 4.47 17.83 9.44
C GLY A 118 3.29 18.65 8.91
N ARG A 119 2.66 18.21 7.81
CA ARG A 119 1.45 18.85 7.26
C ARG A 119 0.28 18.81 8.24
N ILE A 120 0.02 17.64 8.84
CA ILE A 120 -1.08 17.46 9.79
C ILE A 120 -0.83 18.30 11.03
N ALA A 121 0.36 18.25 11.63
CA ALA A 121 0.71 19.07 12.77
C ALA A 121 0.57 20.57 12.45
N ALA A 122 1.10 21.04 11.31
CA ALA A 122 1.00 22.44 10.93
C ALA A 122 -0.44 22.92 10.71
N THR A 123 -1.35 22.07 10.24
CA THR A 123 -2.72 22.49 9.90
C THR A 123 -3.73 22.18 11.00
N TRP A 124 -3.71 20.96 11.53
CA TRP A 124 -4.66 20.49 12.55
C TRP A 124 -4.34 20.98 13.95
N LEU A 125 -3.07 21.26 14.28
CA LEU A 125 -2.71 21.81 15.60
C LEU A 125 -2.73 23.34 15.61
N PHE A 126 -2.48 23.98 14.47
CA PHE A 126 -2.51 25.44 14.38
C PHE A 126 -3.92 26.01 14.57
N LEU A 127 -4.95 25.36 14.04
CA LEU A 127 -6.33 25.81 14.18
C LEU A 127 -6.81 25.89 15.65
N PRO A 128 -6.73 24.82 16.47
CA PRO A 128 -7.10 24.90 17.88
C PRO A 128 -6.16 25.81 18.68
N PHE A 129 -4.87 25.89 18.31
CA PHE A 129 -3.93 26.84 18.92
C PHE A 129 -4.38 28.29 18.69
N ALA A 130 -4.72 28.66 17.46
CA ALA A 130 -5.19 30.00 17.12
C ALA A 130 -6.48 30.35 17.88
N ILE A 131 -7.44 29.42 17.92
CA ILE A 131 -8.67 29.59 18.71
C ILE A 131 -8.36 29.76 20.19
N GLY A 132 -7.47 28.93 20.74
CA GLY A 132 -7.04 29.01 22.14
C GLY A 132 -6.39 30.35 22.47
N MET A 133 -5.54 30.88 21.58
CA MET A 133 -4.91 32.20 21.76
C MET A 133 -5.93 33.35 21.68
N VAL A 134 -6.95 33.23 20.83
CA VAL A 134 -8.04 34.22 20.78
C VAL A 134 -8.87 34.21 22.05
N ILE A 135 -9.21 33.02 22.58
CA ILE A 135 -9.92 32.90 23.87
C ILE A 135 -9.07 33.43 25.01
N LEU A 136 -7.77 33.07 25.05
CA LEU A 136 -6.83 33.55 26.06
C LEU A 136 -6.78 35.09 26.07
N TRP A 137 -6.68 35.71 24.88
CA TRP A 137 -6.73 37.15 24.73
C TRP A 137 -8.06 37.75 25.18
N ALA A 138 -9.19 37.11 24.89
CA ALA A 138 -10.51 37.60 25.34
C ALA A 138 -10.65 37.62 26.87
N GLU A 139 -10.03 36.67 27.57
CA GLU A 139 -10.05 36.59 29.03
C GLU A 139 -9.01 37.51 29.72
N THR A 140 -7.87 37.79 29.08
CA THR A 140 -6.76 38.57 29.66
C THR A 140 -6.60 39.98 29.09
N GLY A 141 -7.35 40.31 28.03
CA GLY A 141 -7.21 41.54 27.25
C GLY A 141 -7.61 42.83 27.99
N ASP A 142 -8.27 42.73 29.14
CA ASP A 142 -8.70 43.88 29.93
C ASP A 142 -7.53 44.63 30.60
N GLY A 143 -6.35 44.02 30.71
CA GLY A 143 -5.21 44.57 31.47
C GLY A 143 -3.94 44.91 30.68
N GLY A 144 -3.84 44.56 29.39
CA GLY A 144 -2.58 44.61 28.65
C GLY A 144 -2.70 45.03 27.18
N SER A 145 -1.60 45.53 26.61
CA SER A 145 -1.52 45.84 25.17
C SER A 145 -1.40 44.55 24.35
N PHE A 146 -2.15 44.47 23.24
CA PHE A 146 -2.08 43.34 22.29
C PHE A 146 -0.65 43.06 21.82
N GLN A 147 0.18 44.09 21.68
CA GLN A 147 1.56 43.92 21.24
C GLN A 147 2.42 43.18 22.26
N VAL A 148 2.15 43.36 23.56
CA VAL A 148 2.82 42.60 24.63
C VAL A 148 2.37 41.15 24.59
N PHE A 149 1.05 40.92 24.51
CA PHE A 149 0.49 39.58 24.36
C PHE A 149 1.04 38.83 23.14
N TRP A 150 1.10 39.49 21.98
CA TRP A 150 1.63 38.89 20.76
C TRP A 150 3.09 38.48 20.93
N ASN A 151 3.94 39.36 21.46
CA ASN A 151 5.37 39.09 21.59
C ASN A 151 5.70 38.07 22.67
N GLU A 152 4.94 38.03 23.76
CA GLU A 152 5.23 37.15 24.90
C GLU A 152 4.47 35.82 24.84
N ALA A 153 3.22 35.81 24.37
CA ALA A 153 2.37 34.63 24.37
C ALA A 153 2.27 33.93 23.01
N VAL A 154 2.30 34.66 21.89
CA VAL A 154 2.06 34.06 20.56
C VAL A 154 3.35 33.79 19.80
N LEU A 155 4.23 34.79 19.74
CA LEU A 155 5.46 34.75 18.94
C LEU A 155 6.42 33.62 19.34
N PRO A 156 6.62 33.28 20.63
CA PRO A 156 7.49 32.18 21.01
C PRO A 156 6.97 30.83 20.50
N TRP A 157 5.65 30.59 20.56
CA TRP A 157 5.07 29.36 20.02
C TRP A 157 5.19 29.28 18.50
N ILE A 158 4.94 30.38 17.79
CA ILE A 158 5.14 30.41 16.34
C ILE A 158 6.61 30.10 16.02
N THR A 159 7.54 30.75 16.70
CA THR A 159 8.97 30.69 16.39
C THR A 159 9.61 29.36 16.75
N TYR A 160 9.34 28.84 17.95
CA TYR A 160 10.01 27.64 18.45
C TYR A 160 9.27 26.33 18.12
N PHE A 161 7.98 26.40 17.79
CA PHE A 161 7.19 25.20 17.49
C PHE A 161 6.69 25.17 16.04
N PHE A 162 5.92 26.16 15.59
CA PHE A 162 5.31 26.10 14.26
C PHE A 162 6.31 26.29 13.11
N ILE A 163 7.28 27.20 13.23
CA ILE A 163 8.30 27.40 12.19
C ILE A 163 9.14 26.13 11.96
N PRO A 164 9.71 25.47 13.00
CA PRO A 164 10.41 24.19 12.80
C PRO A 164 9.55 23.10 12.16
N VAL A 165 8.29 22.98 12.57
CA VAL A 165 7.35 22.00 11.97
C VAL A 165 7.07 22.31 10.49
N LEU A 166 6.89 23.59 10.14
CA LEU A 166 6.73 24.03 8.75
C LEU A 166 7.98 23.77 7.92
N ILE A 167 9.18 23.99 8.48
CA ILE A 167 10.44 23.67 7.80
C ILE A 167 10.54 22.16 7.55
N LEU A 168 10.24 21.32 8.55
CA LEU A 168 10.24 19.86 8.38
C LEU A 168 9.27 19.42 7.28
N TRP A 169 8.06 20.01 7.25
CA TRP A 169 7.09 19.74 6.20
C TRP A 169 7.61 20.18 4.82
N ALA A 170 8.17 21.39 4.71
CA ALA A 170 8.71 21.92 3.47
C ALA A 170 9.87 21.07 2.94
N VAL A 171 10.78 20.62 3.81
CA VAL A 171 11.87 19.72 3.45
C VAL A 171 11.32 18.38 2.95
N GLY A 172 10.33 17.79 3.64
CA GLY A 172 9.70 16.55 3.20
C GLY A 172 9.06 16.69 1.81
N TYR A 173 8.34 17.78 1.57
CA TYR A 173 7.73 18.09 0.28
C TYR A 173 8.77 18.28 -0.84
N LEU A 174 9.88 18.96 -0.56
CA LEU A 174 10.95 19.15 -1.54
C LEU A 174 11.62 17.84 -1.92
N ILE A 175 11.87 16.96 -0.94
CA ILE A 175 12.43 15.62 -1.17
C ILE A 175 11.48 14.78 -2.02
N GLU A 176 10.18 14.80 -1.74
CA GLU A 176 9.18 14.07 -2.54
C GLU A 176 9.16 14.53 -4.00
N LYS A 177 9.19 15.85 -4.21
CA LYS A 177 9.12 16.45 -5.55
C LYS A 177 10.37 16.20 -6.39
N HIS A 178 11.56 16.30 -5.80
CA HIS A 178 12.82 16.18 -6.54
C HIS A 178 13.39 14.76 -6.55
N ALA A 179 13.11 13.97 -5.51
CA ALA A 179 13.70 12.66 -5.32
C ALA A 179 12.65 11.66 -4.76
N PRO A 180 11.56 11.40 -5.51
CA PRO A 180 10.52 10.46 -5.06
C PRO A 180 11.07 9.04 -4.82
N HIS A 181 12.16 8.68 -5.49
CA HIS A 181 12.85 7.40 -5.33
C HIS A 181 13.47 7.18 -3.94
N ILE A 182 13.73 8.25 -3.17
CA ILE A 182 14.24 8.16 -1.79
C ILE A 182 13.10 7.80 -0.82
N ILE A 183 11.94 8.43 -1.01
CA ILE A 183 10.75 8.18 -0.19
C ILE A 183 10.16 6.83 -0.54
N TYR A 184 9.87 6.59 -1.82
CA TYR A 184 9.32 5.32 -2.31
C TYR A 184 10.42 4.34 -2.69
N ARG A 185 11.42 4.21 -1.81
CA ARG A 185 12.53 3.28 -2.02
C ARG A 185 11.98 1.86 -2.10
N ARG A 186 12.40 1.14 -3.15
CA ARG A 186 12.03 -0.28 -3.32
C ARG A 186 12.50 -1.09 -2.10
N PRO A 187 11.62 -1.90 -1.50
CA PRO A 187 12.03 -2.77 -0.40
C PRO A 187 13.01 -3.84 -0.90
N LYS A 188 13.98 -4.21 -0.06
CA LYS A 188 15.03 -5.18 -0.40
C LYS A 188 14.49 -6.59 -0.71
N GLY A 189 13.29 -6.91 -0.22
CA GLY A 189 12.64 -8.20 -0.41
C GLY A 189 11.25 -8.22 0.24
N PRO A 190 10.48 -9.29 0.04
CA PRO A 190 9.22 -9.48 0.75
C PRO A 190 9.48 -9.88 2.20
N LYS A 191 8.46 -9.74 3.04
CA LYS A 191 8.46 -10.37 4.38
C LYS A 191 7.94 -11.80 4.31
N TRP A 192 6.89 -12.00 3.53
CA TRP A 192 6.30 -13.31 3.31
C TRP A 192 5.65 -13.41 1.93
N GLU A 193 5.54 -14.63 1.45
CA GLU A 193 4.84 -14.98 0.22
C GLU A 193 4.04 -16.27 0.44
N LEU A 194 2.76 -16.24 0.07
CA LEU A 194 1.91 -17.43 0.01
C LEU A 194 1.76 -17.85 -1.45
N ASN A 195 2.26 -19.04 -1.78
CA ASN A 195 1.97 -19.66 -3.05
C ASN A 195 0.59 -20.32 -2.99
N ARG A 196 -0.38 -19.78 -3.72
CA ARG A 196 -1.76 -20.29 -3.73
C ARG A 196 -1.89 -21.61 -4.48
N ARG A 197 -0.93 -21.96 -5.34
CA ARG A 197 -0.92 -23.22 -6.09
C ARG A 197 -0.43 -24.40 -5.26
N THR A 198 0.58 -24.16 -4.43
CA THR A 198 1.21 -25.19 -3.59
C THR A 198 0.71 -25.16 -2.14
N GLY A 199 0.11 -24.05 -1.70
CA GLY A 199 -0.24 -23.83 -0.30
C GLY A 199 0.96 -23.48 0.59
N MET A 200 2.16 -23.33 0.02
CA MET A 200 3.37 -23.05 0.78
C MET A 200 3.44 -21.57 1.18
N VAL A 201 3.68 -21.32 2.47
CA VAL A 201 4.07 -20.01 3.00
C VAL A 201 5.59 -19.96 3.07
N THR A 202 6.16 -18.97 2.40
CA THR A 202 7.60 -18.69 2.40
C THR A 202 7.82 -17.43 3.21
N LEU A 203 8.51 -17.56 4.35
CA LEU A 203 8.96 -16.44 5.16
C LEU A 203 10.38 -16.08 4.76
N TYR A 204 10.63 -14.79 4.62
CA TYR A 204 11.93 -14.27 4.27
C TYR A 204 12.56 -13.58 5.47
N TYR A 205 13.89 -13.45 5.47
CA TYR A 205 14.57 -12.65 6.48
C TYR A 205 14.13 -11.19 6.41
N ASP A 206 13.94 -10.55 7.57
CA ASP A 206 13.39 -9.20 7.65
C ASP A 206 14.32 -8.21 6.93
N PRO A 207 13.82 -7.49 5.91
CA PRO A 207 14.63 -6.58 5.11
C PRO A 207 15.24 -5.40 5.89
N ASP A 208 14.70 -5.10 7.08
CA ASP A 208 15.16 -3.99 7.91
C ASP A 208 16.29 -4.38 8.88
N THR A 209 16.40 -5.66 9.27
CA THR A 209 17.30 -6.08 10.37
C THR A 209 18.37 -7.07 9.95
N ASP A 210 18.12 -7.89 8.93
CA ASP A 210 19.05 -8.93 8.51
C ASP A 210 19.73 -8.55 7.18
N GLU A 211 21.04 -8.77 7.08
CA GLU A 211 21.80 -8.56 5.83
C GLU A 211 21.39 -9.56 4.74
N ARG A 212 20.82 -10.71 5.14
CA ARG A 212 20.26 -11.74 4.26
C ARG A 212 18.84 -11.42 3.79
N ALA A 213 18.43 -10.16 3.87
CA ALA A 213 17.18 -9.64 3.35
C ALA A 213 16.86 -10.20 1.95
N GLY A 214 15.68 -10.82 1.81
CA GLY A 214 15.24 -11.45 0.57
C GLY A 214 15.66 -12.91 0.37
N GLN A 215 16.45 -13.49 1.29
CA GLN A 215 16.64 -14.94 1.36
C GLN A 215 15.50 -15.61 2.14
N ILE A 216 15.20 -16.86 1.78
CA ILE A 216 14.18 -17.67 2.46
C ILE A 216 14.70 -18.04 3.84
N ASN A 217 13.95 -17.65 4.88
CA ASN A 217 14.24 -18.02 6.27
C ASN A 217 13.56 -19.35 6.63
N ALA A 218 12.29 -19.48 6.28
CA ALA A 218 11.53 -20.69 6.54
C ALA A 218 10.45 -20.87 5.47
N GLN A 219 10.12 -22.12 5.17
CA GLN A 219 9.06 -22.44 4.23
C GLN A 219 8.30 -23.64 4.79
N ALA A 220 6.99 -23.50 4.96
CA ALA A 220 6.13 -24.63 5.33
C ALA A 220 4.73 -24.46 4.72
N PRO A 221 3.98 -25.56 4.55
CA PRO A 221 2.57 -25.52 4.18
C PRO A 221 1.76 -24.60 5.12
N PHE A 222 0.78 -23.88 4.58
CA PHE A 222 -0.04 -22.92 5.35
C PHE A 222 -0.74 -23.55 6.56
N ASP A 223 -1.05 -24.85 6.51
CA ASP A 223 -1.70 -25.61 7.58
C ASP A 223 -0.77 -25.99 8.74
N GLU A 224 0.55 -25.83 8.60
CA GLU A 224 1.54 -26.14 9.63
C GLU A 224 1.97 -24.93 10.46
N TRP A 225 1.48 -23.73 10.16
CA TRP A 225 1.83 -22.46 10.84
C TRP A 225 0.82 -22.01 11.90
#